data_AF-A0A1H4Z9F3-F1
#
_entry.id   AF-A0A1H4Z9F3-F1
#
_cell.length_a   1.000
_cell.length_b   1.000
_cell.length_c   1.000
_cell.angle_alpha   90.00
_cell.angle_beta   90.00
_cell.angle_gamma   90.00
#
_symmetry.space_group_name_H-M   'P 1'
#
loop_
_entity.id
_entity.type
_entity.pdbx_description
1 polymer ?
#
loop_
_entity_poly.entity_id
_entity_poly.type
_entity_poly.pdbx_seq_one_letter_code
_entity_poly.pdbx_strand_id
1 'polypeptide(L)'
;MAGNPRNGRPYRRLCAWLRAQRLPCWVCGHEIGYDLDARHPFSFTLDHLVPLSRGGSLLDPANARSAHRRCNSARGNRTTQPKVAPQRASRRW
;
A
#
# COMPACT_ATOMS: atom_id res chain seq x y z
N MET A 1 -20.98 11.07 16.37
CA MET A 1 -19.51 11.04 16.21
C MET A 1 -19.18 10.16 15.02
N ALA A 2 -18.71 10.71 13.90
CA ALA A 2 -18.29 9.88 12.76
C ALA A 2 -17.01 9.14 13.17
N GLY A 3 -17.13 7.85 13.48
CA GLY A 3 -16.01 7.00 13.87
C GLY A 3 -14.92 7.06 12.79
N ASN A 4 -13.64 7.09 13.21
CA ASN A 4 -12.50 7.22 12.31
C ASN A 4 -12.64 6.22 11.14
N PRO A 5 -12.82 6.68 9.88
CA PRO A 5 -13.18 5.82 8.75
C PRO A 5 -12.08 4.78 8.43
N ARG A 6 -10.88 4.96 9.00
CA ARG A 6 -9.73 4.05 8.94
C ARG A 6 -9.87 2.78 9.78
N ASN A 7 -10.80 2.72 10.74
CA ASN A 7 -11.02 1.54 11.59
C ASN A 7 -12.31 0.78 11.26
N GLY A 8 -13.01 1.15 10.19
CA GLY A 8 -14.25 0.51 9.77
C GLY A 8 -14.06 -0.86 9.12
N ARG A 9 -15.12 -1.69 9.18
CA ARG A 9 -15.27 -2.91 8.38
C ARG A 9 -14.91 -2.73 6.89
N PRO A 10 -15.33 -1.65 6.19
CA PRO A 10 -14.99 -1.48 4.77
C PRO A 10 -13.47 -1.32 4.54
N TYR A 11 -12.75 -0.63 5.43
CA TYR A 11 -11.30 -0.50 5.32
C TYR A 11 -10.59 -1.85 5.51
N ARG A 12 -11.04 -2.67 6.47
CA ARG A 12 -10.50 -4.02 6.66
C ARG A 12 -10.75 -4.92 5.44
N ARG A 13 -11.93 -4.82 4.81
CA ARG A 13 -12.24 -5.55 3.58
C ARG A 13 -11.32 -5.13 2.43
N LEU A 14 -11.07 -3.83 2.27
CA LEU A 14 -10.13 -3.32 1.28
C LEU A 14 -8.69 -3.82 1.52
N CYS A 15 -8.22 -3.77 2.77
CA CYS A 15 -6.93 -4.33 3.15
C CYS A 15 -6.85 -5.82 2.81
N ALA A 16 -7.86 -6.62 3.16
CA ALA A 16 -7.88 -8.05 2.86
C ALA A 16 -7.88 -8.32 1.34
N TRP A 17 -8.66 -7.58 0.56
CA TRP A 17 -8.70 -7.68 -0.90
C TRP A 17 -7.35 -7.34 -1.55
N LEU A 18 -6.69 -6.27 -1.09
CA LEU A 18 -5.38 -5.88 -1.60
C LEU A 18 -4.29 -6.87 -1.17
N ARG A 19 -4.41 -7.41 0.04
CA ARG A 19 -3.50 -8.42 0.59
C ARG A 19 -3.60 -9.75 -0.17
N ALA A 20 -4.79 -10.13 -0.60
CA ALA A 20 -5.05 -11.34 -1.38
C ALA A 20 -4.42 -11.32 -2.79
N GLN A 21 -4.22 -10.13 -3.37
CA GLN A 21 -3.61 -10.00 -4.70
C GLN A 21 -2.10 -10.26 -4.71
N ARG A 22 -1.45 -10.27 -3.53
CA ARG A 22 -0.01 -10.47 -3.37
C ARG A 22 0.88 -9.61 -4.29
N LEU A 23 0.48 -8.35 -4.49
CA LEU A 23 1.20 -7.41 -5.35
C LEU A 23 2.54 -6.97 -4.72
N PRO A 24 3.57 -6.71 -5.54
CA PRO A 24 4.82 -6.14 -5.06
C PRO A 24 4.61 -4.72 -4.50
N CYS A 25 5.61 -4.22 -3.77
CA CYS A 25 5.58 -2.87 -3.24
C CYS A 25 5.59 -1.86 -4.38
N TRP A 26 4.56 -1.02 -4.48
CA TRP A 26 4.48 -0.02 -5.54
C TRP A 26 5.53 1.10 -5.43
N VAL A 27 6.18 1.22 -4.25
CA VAL A 27 7.20 2.23 -3.96
C VAL A 27 8.59 1.78 -4.41
N CYS A 28 9.07 0.64 -3.89
CA CYS A 28 10.41 0.14 -4.19
C CYS A 28 10.43 -0.97 -5.25
N GLY A 29 9.28 -1.57 -5.51
CA GLY A 29 9.12 -2.67 -6.45
C GLY A 29 9.44 -4.07 -5.95
N HIS A 30 9.86 -4.23 -4.70
CA HIS A 30 10.17 -5.56 -4.17
C HIS A 30 8.94 -6.29 -3.62
N GLU A 31 9.03 -7.60 -3.54
CA GLU A 31 7.99 -8.47 -2.97
C GLU A 31 7.70 -8.11 -1.51
N ILE A 32 6.43 -8.23 -1.12
CA ILE A 32 5.98 -7.93 0.25
C ILE A 32 5.85 -9.24 1.02
N GLY A 33 6.44 -9.29 2.22
CA GLY A 33 6.23 -10.40 3.13
C GLY A 33 4.87 -10.30 3.80
N TYR A 34 3.86 -10.91 3.18
CA TYR A 34 2.50 -10.93 3.70
C TYR A 34 2.38 -11.72 5.01
N ASP A 35 3.20 -12.75 5.19
CA ASP A 35 3.18 -13.61 6.37
C ASP A 35 4.00 -13.03 7.54
N LEU A 36 4.61 -11.85 7.35
CA LEU A 36 5.37 -11.16 8.38
C LEU A 36 4.47 -10.42 9.37
N ASP A 37 4.96 -10.27 10.59
CA ASP A 37 4.31 -9.47 11.62
C ASP A 37 4.05 -8.04 11.12
N ALA A 38 2.92 -7.45 11.52
CA ALA A 38 2.52 -6.12 11.08
C ALA A 38 3.52 -5.01 11.45
N ARG A 39 4.41 -5.22 12.42
CA ARG A 39 5.47 -4.28 12.83
C ARG A 39 6.75 -4.44 12.00
N HIS A 40 6.89 -5.52 11.24
CA HIS A 40 8.09 -5.78 10.47
C HIS A 40 8.26 -4.73 9.35
N PRO A 41 9.48 -4.23 9.07
CA PRO A 41 9.70 -3.20 8.05
C PRO A 41 9.22 -3.60 6.65
N PHE A 42 9.32 -4.89 6.31
CA PHE A 42 8.87 -5.46 5.03
C PHE A 42 7.46 -6.06 5.08
N SER A 43 6.70 -5.80 6.15
CA SER A 43 5.31 -6.24 6.24
C SER A 43 4.42 -5.46 5.28
N PHE A 44 3.29 -6.07 4.92
CA PHE A 44 2.27 -5.41 4.11
C PHE A 44 1.62 -4.23 4.86
N THR A 45 1.51 -3.11 4.16
CA THR A 45 0.69 -1.96 4.55
C THR A 45 -0.09 -1.44 3.34
N LEU A 46 -1.29 -0.93 3.59
CA LEU A 46 -2.07 -0.22 2.59
C LEU A 46 -1.60 1.23 2.54
N ASP A 47 -1.25 1.68 1.34
CA ASP A 47 -0.90 3.07 1.05
C ASP A 47 -1.90 3.65 0.03
N HIS A 48 -2.04 4.97 0.02
CA HIS A 48 -2.93 5.70 -0.88
C HIS A 48 -2.13 6.48 -1.91
N LEU A 49 -2.43 6.30 -3.20
CA LEU A 49 -1.77 7.05 -4.27
C LEU A 49 -1.98 8.57 -4.08
N VAL A 50 -3.24 8.96 -3.92
CA VAL A 50 -3.68 10.33 -3.59
C VAL A 50 -4.02 10.38 -2.09
N PRO A 51 -3.33 11.24 -1.31
CA PRO A 51 -3.64 11.43 0.10
C PRO A 51 -5.08 11.90 0.32
N LEU A 52 -5.72 11.47 1.41
CA LEU A 52 -7.08 11.91 1.76
C LEU A 52 -7.20 13.44 1.89
N SER A 53 -6.14 14.10 2.35
CA SER A 53 -6.09 15.56 2.49
C SER A 53 -6.19 16.30 1.16
N ARG A 54 -6.02 15.60 0.03
CA ARG A 54 -6.17 16.13 -1.33
C ARG A 54 -7.41 15.59 -2.05
N GLY A 55 -8.39 15.06 -1.30
CA GLY A 55 -9.63 14.51 -1.88
C GLY A 55 -9.53 13.05 -2.33
N GLY A 56 -8.45 12.34 -1.99
CA GLY A 56 -8.34 10.91 -2.23
C GLY A 56 -9.42 10.13 -1.48
N SER A 57 -10.07 9.18 -2.15
CA SER A 57 -11.04 8.30 -1.49
C SER A 57 -10.31 7.24 -0.66
N LEU A 58 -10.75 7.07 0.59
CA LEU A 58 -10.15 6.10 1.53
C LEU A 58 -10.44 4.65 1.14
N LEU A 59 -11.62 4.42 0.57
CA LEU A 59 -12.18 3.09 0.32
C LEU A 59 -12.07 2.69 -1.15
N ASP A 60 -11.54 3.56 -2.01
CA ASP A 60 -11.41 3.29 -3.44
C ASP A 60 -10.24 2.32 -3.72
N PRO A 61 -10.52 1.13 -4.30
CA PRO A 61 -9.49 0.19 -4.71
C PRO A 61 -8.51 0.78 -5.73
N ALA A 62 -8.95 1.72 -6.57
CA ALA A 62 -8.07 2.36 -7.56
C ALA A 62 -7.01 3.25 -6.90
N ASN A 63 -7.33 3.84 -5.75
CA ASN A 63 -6.41 4.66 -4.95
C ASN A 63 -5.55 3.82 -3.99
N ALA A 64 -5.96 2.59 -3.67
CA ALA A 64 -5.24 1.69 -2.78
C ALA A 64 -4.02 1.05 -3.47
N ARG A 65 -2.89 1.03 -2.77
CA ARG A 65 -1.63 0.44 -3.26
C ARG A 65 -0.92 -0.36 -2.17
N SER A 66 -0.25 -1.43 -2.58
CA SER A 66 0.50 -2.34 -1.72
C SER A 66 1.88 -1.78 -1.42
N ALA A 67 2.20 -1.49 -0.16
CA ALA A 67 3.51 -0.96 0.23
C ALA A 67 4.11 -1.69 1.43
N HIS A 68 5.44 -1.76 1.53
CA HIS A 68 6.09 -2.15 2.78
C HIS A 68 5.84 -1.11 3.86
N ARG A 69 5.78 -1.53 5.13
CA ARG A 69 5.70 -0.62 6.27
C ARG A 69 6.80 0.44 6.26
N ARG A 70 8.04 0.04 6.00
CA ARG A 70 9.19 0.96 5.90
C ARG A 70 9.04 1.96 4.76
N CYS A 71 8.67 1.49 3.57
CA CYS A 71 8.51 2.34 2.40
C CYS A 71 7.36 3.34 2.58
N ASN A 72 6.23 2.88 3.09
CA ASN A 72 5.07 3.72 3.41
C ASN A 72 5.44 4.78 4.47
N SER A 73 6.09 4.36 5.56
CA SER A 73 6.57 5.27 6.61
C SER A 73 7.59 6.30 6.11
N ALA A 74 8.47 5.91 5.18
CA ALA A 74 9.48 6.81 4.60
C ALA A 74 8.86 7.82 3.61
N ARG A 75 7.81 7.43 2.89
CA ARG A 75 7.05 8.30 1.99
C ARG A 75 6.33 9.40 2.78
N GLY A 76 5.67 9.03 3.88
CA GLY A 76 4.88 9.96 4.69
C GLY A 76 3.84 10.69 3.83
N ASN A 77 3.68 12.00 4.05
CA ASN A 77 2.70 12.83 3.32
C ASN A 77 3.22 13.37 1.97
N ARG A 78 4.37 12.88 1.49
CA ARG A 78 5.00 13.36 0.26
C ARG A 78 4.37 12.63 -0.93
N THR A 79 3.82 13.38 -1.87
CA THR A 79 3.36 12.85 -3.17
C THR A 79 4.48 12.59 -4.16
N THR A 80 5.74 12.76 -3.77
CA THR A 80 6.89 12.46 -4.62
C THR A 80 6.75 11.03 -5.11
N GLN A 81 6.56 10.86 -6.42
CA GLN A 81 6.45 9.54 -7.03
C GLN A 81 7.70 8.74 -6.63
N PRO A 82 7.53 7.52 -6.13
CA PRO A 82 8.66 6.64 -5.94
C PRO A 82 9.39 6.53 -7.27
N LYS A 83 10.71 6.68 -7.26
CA LYS A 83 11.55 6.33 -8.41
C LYS A 83 11.50 4.81 -8.56
N VAL A 84 10.42 4.29 -9.14
CA VAL A 84 10.34 2.88 -9.51
C VAL A 84 11.31 2.74 -10.68
N ALA A 85 12.53 2.28 -10.42
CA ALA A 85 13.28 1.61 -11.47
C ALA A 85 12.38 0.47 -11.95
N PRO A 86 12.05 0.36 -13.25
CA PRO A 86 11.16 -0.68 -13.73
C PRO A 86 11.70 -2.01 -13.25
N GLN A 87 10.92 -2.70 -12.41
CA GLN A 87 11.22 -4.07 -12.05
C GLN A 87 11.24 -4.79 -13.39
N ARG A 88 12.43 -5.16 -13.89
CA ARG A 88 12.54 -5.98 -15.08
C ARG A 88 11.70 -7.21 -14.78
N ALA A 89 10.53 -7.30 -15.40
CA ALA A 89 9.80 -8.54 -15.46
C ALA A 89 10.79 -9.55 -16.02
N SER A 90 11.37 -10.39 -15.16
CA SER A 90 12.22 -11.48 -15.58
C SER A 90 11.30 -12.57 -16.13
N ARG A 91 10.52 -12.23 -17.16
CA ARG A 91 10.03 -13.22 -18.12
C ARG A 91 11.23 -13.52 -19.01
N ARG A 92 11.96 -14.55 -18.62
CA ARG A 92 12.94 -15.21 -19.47
C ARG A 92 12.22 -16.44 -20.03
N TRP A 93 12.28 -16.54 -21.36
CA TRP A 93 11.75 -17.54 -22.28
C TRP A 93 11.48 -18.93 -21.72
#